data_AF-A0A651GMF6-F1
#
_entry.id   AF-A0A651GMF6-F1
#
_cell.length_a   1.000
_cell.length_b   1.000
_cell.length_c   1.000
_cell.angle_alpha   90.00
_cell.angle_beta   90.00
_cell.angle_gamma   90.00
#
_symmetry.space_group_name_H-M   'P 1'
#
loop_
_entity.id
_entity.type
_entity.pdbx_description
1 polymer ?
#
loop_
_entity_poly.entity_id
_entity_poly.type
_entity_poly.pdbx_seq_one_letter_code
_entity_poly.pdbx_strand_id
1 'polypeptide(L)'
;MLLAIRRLVSLLATVALAASLVAVIPAQPAAADNVRTPVMGPATLSVAQVEAWMASLQDRPNFVYPYRATVDRPILLRHFREEGEREGVNWNIAVAQAILETAWFNYPDNGQVRPDDNNFGGMGAFDGTDGKYVYRFPDARTGVRAKLQHLRIYGDVDVKADGSNLGSPIAVDIDERYPERWKLIRNGSGPTGQPYHASATAWQDMGNGLWATDPFYNCKVLNIYRRMLSYHGQDVTGLPTNPTCLRTWHLRYENRGGNADGFAFMGREGDEVLACDFNGDGRDTPATFRDGRWTVSNLVTGANAFGFEYGRAGDVPLCGDWNGNGQAGVAVVRDGRWHLRNTLSAGPADHSFTYGRVTQGDIPIAGNWNGRSGDGVGIIRGGEWHLRNTLSGGPAQHRFVYGRILAGDRPVTGDWNGNGVDGVGIVRTQEWHLRNTLSGGPAELQFVYGRLGSDDVPVAGDWTRDGRSTPGIVRK
;
A
#
# COMPACT_ATOMS: atom_id res chain seq x y z
N MET A 1 -68.86 -41.16 -24.96
CA MET A 1 -69.23 -41.91 -23.74
C MET A 1 -67.94 -42.26 -23.00
N LEU A 2 -67.72 -41.57 -21.89
CA LEU A 2 -66.95 -41.90 -20.67
C LEU A 2 -65.64 -42.73 -20.69
N LEU A 3 -64.65 -42.10 -20.04
CA LEU A 3 -63.81 -42.56 -18.92
C LEU A 3 -62.48 -43.31 -19.15
N ALA A 4 -61.44 -42.66 -18.63
CA ALA A 4 -60.18 -43.21 -18.14
C ALA A 4 -60.40 -44.21 -16.98
N ILE A 5 -59.36 -45.04 -16.67
CA ILE A 5 -58.72 -45.14 -15.33
C ILE A 5 -57.72 -46.33 -15.24
N ARG A 6 -56.51 -45.98 -14.77
CA ARG A 6 -55.53 -46.67 -13.91
C ARG A 6 -55.10 -48.12 -14.21
N ARG A 7 -53.76 -48.31 -14.24
CA ARG A 7 -53.12 -49.56 -13.79
C ARG A 7 -52.18 -49.27 -12.63
N LEU A 8 -52.43 -49.94 -11.49
CA LEU A 8 -51.48 -50.13 -10.39
C LEU A 8 -50.38 -51.10 -10.85
N VAL A 9 -49.12 -50.83 -10.46
CA VAL A 9 -48.14 -51.89 -10.17
C VAL A 9 -47.24 -51.44 -9.00
N SER A 10 -47.43 -52.14 -7.88
CA SER A 10 -46.47 -52.69 -6.92
C SER A 10 -45.16 -51.98 -6.58
N LEU A 11 -45.05 -51.65 -5.28
CA LEU A 11 -43.88 -51.20 -4.54
C LEU A 11 -42.81 -52.30 -4.42
N LEU A 12 -41.56 -52.02 -4.78
CA LEU A 12 -40.38 -52.78 -4.37
C LEU A 12 -39.35 -51.79 -3.83
N ALA A 13 -39.17 -51.80 -2.51
CA ALA A 13 -38.24 -50.94 -1.79
C ALA A 13 -36.83 -51.55 -1.84
N THR A 14 -35.94 -50.94 -2.61
CA THR A 14 -34.49 -51.17 -2.48
C THR A 14 -33.92 -50.16 -1.49
N VAL A 15 -33.51 -50.65 -0.32
CA VAL A 15 -32.69 -49.91 0.65
C VAL A 15 -31.27 -49.83 0.10
N ALA A 16 -30.88 -48.67 -0.39
CA ALA A 16 -29.48 -48.38 -0.72
C ALA A 16 -28.75 -47.99 0.57
N LEU A 17 -27.84 -48.85 1.02
CA LEU A 17 -26.92 -48.56 2.12
C LEU A 17 -25.90 -47.52 1.62
N ALA A 18 -26.08 -46.25 1.99
CA ALA A 18 -25.08 -45.22 1.75
C ALA A 18 -23.90 -45.46 2.71
N ALA A 19 -22.85 -46.12 2.22
CA ALA A 19 -21.56 -46.14 2.89
C ALA A 19 -20.95 -44.73 2.77
N SER A 20 -21.02 -43.97 3.86
CA SER A 20 -20.36 -42.67 3.99
C SER A 20 -18.85 -42.86 3.88
N LEU A 21 -18.29 -42.68 2.69
CA LEU A 21 -16.86 -42.43 2.54
C LEU A 21 -16.58 -41.07 3.20
N VAL A 22 -16.15 -41.12 4.45
CA VAL A 22 -15.47 -39.98 5.08
C VAL A 22 -14.19 -39.79 4.28
N ALA A 23 -14.18 -38.81 3.40
CA ALA A 23 -12.94 -38.33 2.82
C ALA A 23 -12.06 -37.91 4.00
N VAL A 24 -10.95 -38.62 4.19
CA VAL A 24 -9.86 -38.15 5.04
C VAL A 24 -9.32 -36.93 4.33
N ILE A 25 -9.88 -35.76 4.66
CA ILE A 25 -9.28 -34.48 4.32
C ILE A 25 -7.91 -34.52 5.00
N PRO A 26 -6.78 -34.51 4.27
CA PRO A 26 -5.49 -34.38 4.91
C PRO A 26 -5.58 -33.13 5.78
N ALA A 27 -5.24 -33.26 7.06
CA ALA A 27 -5.21 -32.14 7.98
C ALA A 27 -4.50 -30.99 7.26
N GLN A 28 -5.20 -29.87 7.11
CA GLN A 28 -4.61 -28.63 6.66
C GLN A 28 -3.36 -28.45 7.52
N PRO A 29 -2.15 -28.30 6.93
CA PRO A 29 -0.94 -28.15 7.71
C PRO A 29 -1.22 -27.04 8.73
N ALA A 30 -0.93 -27.32 10.00
CA ALA A 30 -1.10 -26.37 11.07
C ALA A 30 -0.60 -25.01 10.59
N ALA A 31 -1.45 -23.99 10.72
CA ALA A 31 -1.17 -22.66 10.23
C ALA A 31 0.25 -22.25 10.65
N ALA A 32 0.99 -21.65 9.72
CA ALA A 32 2.39 -21.23 9.90
C ALA A 32 2.53 -20.03 10.86
N ASP A 33 1.72 -20.00 11.92
CA ASP A 33 1.30 -18.78 12.61
C ASP A 33 2.28 -18.31 13.70
N ASN A 34 3.43 -18.99 13.89
CA ASN A 34 4.36 -18.68 14.97
C ASN A 34 5.83 -18.51 14.54
N VAL A 35 6.14 -18.39 13.24
CA VAL A 35 7.50 -18.01 12.82
C VAL A 35 7.67 -16.51 13.06
N ARG A 36 8.21 -16.16 14.23
CA ARG A 36 8.59 -14.79 14.56
C ARG A 36 9.93 -14.46 13.94
N THR A 37 10.07 -13.28 13.35
CA THR A 37 11.30 -12.84 12.67
C THR A 37 12.20 -12.13 13.69
N PRO A 38 13.28 -12.76 14.17
CA PRO A 38 14.07 -12.16 15.25
C PRO A 38 14.72 -10.84 14.82
N VAL A 39 14.87 -9.91 15.76
CA VAL A 39 15.66 -8.68 15.53
C VAL A 39 17.15 -9.01 15.46
N MET A 40 17.58 -9.89 16.37
CA MET A 40 18.94 -10.39 16.46
C MET A 40 19.14 -11.58 15.51
N GLY A 41 20.33 -11.71 14.94
CA GLY A 41 20.69 -12.85 14.09
C GLY A 41 21.37 -12.45 12.79
N PRO A 42 21.84 -13.43 12.02
CA PRO A 42 22.56 -13.18 10.78
C PRO A 42 21.63 -12.62 9.71
N ALA A 43 22.21 -11.81 8.82
CA ALA A 43 21.58 -11.42 7.57
C ALA A 43 21.56 -12.57 6.55
N THR A 44 20.56 -12.58 5.68
CA THR A 44 20.42 -13.58 4.60
C THR A 44 21.08 -13.12 3.29
N LEU A 45 21.02 -11.82 3.00
CA LEU A 45 21.49 -11.19 1.77
C LEU A 45 22.84 -10.50 1.99
N SER A 46 23.70 -10.57 0.98
CA SER A 46 24.93 -9.79 0.90
C SER A 46 24.68 -8.32 0.55
N VAL A 47 25.69 -7.46 0.78
CA VAL A 47 25.65 -6.04 0.39
C VAL A 47 25.34 -5.89 -1.10
N ALA A 48 25.98 -6.69 -1.96
CA ALA A 48 25.76 -6.64 -3.40
C ALA A 48 24.32 -7.01 -3.79
N GLN A 49 23.71 -7.96 -3.09
CA GLN A 49 22.31 -8.33 -3.32
C GLN A 49 21.35 -7.22 -2.90
N VAL A 50 21.56 -6.63 -1.72
CA VAL A 50 20.73 -5.50 -1.28
C VAL A 50 20.86 -4.31 -2.22
N GLU A 51 22.09 -3.97 -2.62
CA GLU A 51 22.38 -2.92 -3.60
C GLU A 51 21.69 -3.19 -4.94
N ALA A 52 21.82 -4.40 -5.49
CA ALA A 52 21.22 -4.76 -6.78
C ALA A 52 19.70 -4.60 -6.77
N TRP A 53 19.04 -4.97 -5.68
CA TRP A 53 17.60 -4.76 -5.54
C TRP A 53 17.24 -3.27 -5.44
N MET A 54 17.95 -2.49 -4.63
CA MET A 54 17.70 -1.05 -4.51
C MET A 54 17.96 -0.32 -5.84
N ALA A 55 19.09 -0.58 -6.49
CA ALA A 55 19.46 -0.03 -7.80
C ALA A 55 18.42 -0.38 -8.87
N SER A 56 17.87 -1.60 -8.83
CA SER A 56 16.81 -2.01 -9.76
C SER A 56 15.55 -1.15 -9.70
N LEU A 57 15.37 -0.37 -8.62
CA LEU A 57 14.24 0.54 -8.41
C LEU A 57 14.67 2.00 -8.52
N GLN A 58 15.64 2.44 -7.71
CA GLN A 58 15.95 3.86 -7.57
C GLN A 58 16.71 4.46 -8.75
N ASP A 59 17.40 3.65 -9.54
CA ASP A 59 18.21 4.14 -10.66
C ASP A 59 17.37 4.27 -11.94
N ARG A 60 16.05 3.98 -11.86
CA ARG A 60 15.10 4.22 -12.94
C ARG A 60 14.84 5.72 -13.08
N PRO A 61 14.71 6.26 -14.31
CA PRO A 61 14.54 7.69 -14.54
C PRO A 61 13.27 8.28 -13.88
N ASN A 62 12.26 7.45 -13.66
CA ASN A 62 10.97 7.89 -13.10
C ASN A 62 10.83 7.59 -11.60
N PHE A 63 11.90 7.16 -10.92
CA PHE A 63 11.81 6.86 -9.49
C PHE A 63 11.58 8.12 -8.67
N VAL A 64 10.52 8.12 -7.85
CA VAL A 64 10.00 9.33 -7.17
C VAL A 64 10.84 9.74 -5.93
N TYR A 65 11.67 8.84 -5.40
CA TYR A 65 12.44 9.07 -4.17
C TYR A 65 13.95 9.08 -4.46
N PRO A 66 14.53 10.22 -4.91
CA PRO A 66 15.96 10.28 -5.18
C PRO A 66 16.78 9.94 -3.93
N TYR A 67 17.90 9.26 -4.11
CA TYR A 67 18.80 8.93 -3.00
C TYR A 67 19.57 10.18 -2.57
N ARG A 68 19.48 10.56 -1.29
CA ARG A 68 20.09 11.78 -0.74
C ARG A 68 20.99 11.56 0.48
N ALA A 69 21.17 10.32 0.95
CA ALA A 69 22.06 10.07 2.09
C ALA A 69 23.51 10.56 1.79
N THR A 70 24.23 10.92 2.84
CA THR A 70 25.54 11.62 2.79
C THR A 70 26.69 10.78 2.19
N VAL A 71 26.47 9.49 1.95
CA VAL A 71 27.43 8.58 1.32
C VAL A 71 26.73 7.69 0.30
N ASP A 72 27.47 7.24 -0.72
CA ASP A 72 26.93 6.34 -1.74
C ASP A 72 26.32 5.06 -1.16
N ARG A 73 25.27 4.55 -1.82
CA ARG A 73 24.49 3.39 -1.37
C ARG A 73 25.34 2.15 -1.04
N PRO A 74 26.36 1.76 -1.83
CA PRO A 74 27.25 0.65 -1.46
C PRO A 74 28.06 0.89 -0.18
N ILE A 75 28.46 2.14 0.09
CA ILE A 75 29.20 2.53 1.30
C ILE A 75 28.26 2.45 2.51
N LEU A 76 27.05 2.99 2.39
CA LEU A 76 26.03 2.94 3.44
C LEU A 76 25.68 1.50 3.81
N LEU A 77 25.42 0.64 2.81
CA LEU A 77 25.10 -0.77 3.03
C LEU A 77 26.27 -1.53 3.68
N ARG A 78 27.51 -1.18 3.36
CA ARG A 78 28.69 -1.73 4.07
C ARG A 78 28.72 -1.32 5.54
N HIS A 79 28.39 -0.06 5.87
CA HIS A 79 28.26 0.35 7.26
C HIS A 79 27.18 -0.45 8.00
N PHE A 80 26.02 -0.68 7.37
CA PHE A 80 24.95 -1.50 7.93
C PHE A 80 25.42 -2.92 8.23
N ARG A 81 26.14 -3.53 7.27
CA ARG A 81 26.71 -4.86 7.46
C ARG A 81 27.71 -4.89 8.62
N GLU A 82 28.71 -4.01 8.61
CA GLU A 82 29.81 -4.03 9.59
C GLU A 82 29.32 -3.81 11.02
N GLU A 83 28.49 -2.77 11.23
CA GLU A 83 27.96 -2.49 12.56
C GLU A 83 26.90 -3.54 12.95
N GLY A 84 26.16 -4.11 11.99
CA GLY A 84 25.14 -5.11 12.27
C GLY A 84 25.73 -6.45 12.69
N GLU A 85 26.79 -6.89 12.01
CA GLU A 85 27.57 -8.07 12.40
C GLU A 85 28.25 -7.89 13.77
N ARG A 86 28.73 -6.68 14.09
CA ARG A 86 29.29 -6.37 15.42
C ARG A 86 28.25 -6.43 16.53
N GLU A 87 27.06 -5.89 16.28
CA GLU A 87 25.99 -5.85 17.27
C GLU A 87 25.14 -7.13 17.28
N GLY A 88 25.33 -8.05 16.33
CA GLY A 88 24.52 -9.26 16.19
C GLY A 88 23.09 -8.99 15.69
N VAL A 89 22.83 -7.81 15.12
CA VAL A 89 21.51 -7.39 14.61
C VAL A 89 21.38 -7.78 13.14
N ASN A 90 20.23 -8.29 12.72
CA ASN A 90 19.97 -8.59 11.32
C ASN A 90 19.94 -7.31 10.48
N TRP A 91 21.06 -6.98 9.84
CA TRP A 91 21.24 -5.72 9.14
C TRP A 91 20.41 -5.60 7.87
N ASN A 92 19.98 -6.72 7.24
CA ASN A 92 19.09 -6.63 6.08
C ASN A 92 17.74 -6.02 6.47
N ILE A 93 17.17 -6.43 7.61
CA ILE A 93 15.89 -5.91 8.08
C ILE A 93 16.08 -4.49 8.65
N ALA A 94 17.23 -4.19 9.25
CA ALA A 94 17.57 -2.82 9.63
C ALA A 94 17.63 -1.87 8.41
N VAL A 95 18.15 -2.33 7.26
CA VAL A 95 18.09 -1.58 6.00
C VAL A 95 16.64 -1.43 5.52
N ALA A 96 15.83 -2.48 5.56
CA ALA A 96 14.41 -2.41 5.22
C ALA A 96 13.66 -1.36 6.07
N GLN A 97 13.97 -1.32 7.38
CA GLN A 97 13.47 -0.29 8.28
C GLN A 97 13.98 1.10 7.90
N ALA A 98 15.28 1.25 7.60
CA ALA A 98 15.83 2.54 7.17
C ALA A 98 15.19 3.07 5.89
N ILE A 99 14.90 2.21 4.92
CA ILE A 99 14.15 2.56 3.71
C ILE A 99 12.77 3.12 4.07
N LEU A 100 12.06 2.49 5.00
CA LEU A 100 10.77 2.99 5.47
C LEU A 100 10.90 4.37 6.14
N GLU A 101 11.81 4.50 7.10
CA GLU A 101 11.99 5.70 7.93
C GLU A 101 12.45 6.92 7.13
N THR A 102 13.25 6.70 6.09
CA THR A 102 13.89 7.77 5.31
C THR A 102 13.23 8.00 3.95
N ALA A 103 12.12 7.28 3.68
CA ALA A 103 11.49 7.20 2.37
C ALA A 103 12.50 6.88 1.26
N TRP A 104 13.16 5.73 1.33
CA TRP A 104 14.22 5.29 0.40
C TRP A 104 15.48 6.15 0.42
N PHE A 105 15.89 6.61 1.60
CA PHE A 105 17.04 7.52 1.79
C PHE A 105 16.86 8.85 1.05
N ASN A 106 15.61 9.25 0.78
CA ASN A 106 15.27 10.52 0.13
C ASN A 106 15.17 11.67 1.11
N TYR A 107 14.64 11.44 2.31
CA TYR A 107 14.34 12.49 3.30
C TYR A 107 13.46 13.60 2.69
N PRO A 108 12.13 13.41 2.66
CA PRO A 108 11.21 14.38 2.07
C PRO A 108 11.45 15.81 2.59
N ASP A 109 11.29 16.81 1.73
CA ASP A 109 11.62 18.21 2.06
C ASP A 109 10.83 18.75 3.27
N ASN A 110 9.61 18.25 3.46
CA ASN A 110 8.74 18.54 4.61
C ASN A 110 8.87 17.53 5.77
N GLY A 111 9.81 16.59 5.71
CA GLY A 111 10.09 15.65 6.80
C GLY A 111 10.68 16.35 8.02
N GLN A 112 10.81 15.65 9.15
CA GLN A 112 11.53 16.18 10.32
C GLN A 112 13.03 15.89 10.27
N VAL A 113 13.40 14.72 9.73
CA VAL A 113 14.79 14.28 9.58
C VAL A 113 15.31 14.72 8.22
N ARG A 114 16.52 15.27 8.20
CA ARG A 114 17.25 15.74 7.01
C ARG A 114 18.34 14.74 6.61
N PRO A 115 18.79 14.74 5.35
CA PRO A 115 19.88 13.86 4.93
C PRO A 115 21.16 14.00 5.78
N ASP A 116 21.54 15.23 6.10
CA ASP A 116 22.76 15.54 6.86
C ASP A 116 22.68 15.16 8.35
N ASP A 117 21.48 14.81 8.85
CA ASP A 117 21.35 14.33 10.22
C ASP A 117 21.95 12.91 10.39
N ASN A 118 22.24 12.20 9.29
CA ASN A 118 22.71 10.80 9.32
C ASN A 118 21.83 9.88 10.18
N ASN A 119 20.54 10.20 10.29
CA ASN A 119 19.61 9.49 11.14
C ASN A 119 18.74 8.55 10.31
N PHE A 120 19.09 7.27 10.32
CA PHE A 120 18.45 6.24 9.50
C PHE A 120 17.32 5.51 10.25
N GLY A 121 16.96 5.95 11.45
CA GLY A 121 15.98 5.30 12.32
C GLY A 121 14.83 6.20 12.77
N GLY A 122 14.71 7.41 12.23
CA GLY A 122 13.70 8.37 12.68
C GLY A 122 13.87 8.82 14.13
N MET A 123 15.07 8.65 14.71
CA MET A 123 15.27 8.81 16.15
C MET A 123 15.04 10.27 16.56
N GLY A 124 14.15 10.49 17.52
CA GLY A 124 13.83 11.82 18.04
C GLY A 124 12.88 12.64 17.16
N ALA A 125 12.34 12.07 16.07
CA ALA A 125 11.27 12.69 15.30
C ALA A 125 9.92 12.37 15.96
N PHE A 126 9.26 13.39 16.50
CA PHE A 126 7.94 13.25 17.14
C PHE A 126 6.95 14.22 16.50
N ASP A 127 5.69 13.82 16.40
CA ASP A 127 4.64 14.65 15.83
C ASP A 127 4.53 16.01 16.55
N GLY A 128 4.43 17.09 15.78
CA GLY A 128 4.28 18.46 16.29
C GLY A 128 5.56 19.09 16.86
N THR A 129 6.72 18.46 16.72
CA THR A 129 7.99 19.00 17.27
C THR A 129 8.88 19.71 16.26
N ASP A 130 8.50 19.72 14.97
CA ASP A 130 9.25 20.35 13.86
C ASP A 130 10.76 20.04 13.89
N GLY A 131 11.11 18.78 14.14
CA GLY A 131 12.50 18.32 14.16
C GLY A 131 13.33 18.75 15.37
N LYS A 132 12.74 19.41 16.37
CA LYS A 132 13.43 19.95 17.56
C LYS A 132 14.27 18.91 18.33
N TYR A 133 13.84 17.65 18.35
CA TYR A 133 14.47 16.60 19.15
C TYR A 133 15.23 15.55 18.32
N VAL A 134 15.30 15.74 17.00
CA VAL A 134 15.98 14.81 16.08
C VAL A 134 17.44 14.64 16.50
N TYR A 135 17.88 13.39 16.59
CA TYR A 135 19.30 13.06 16.80
C TYR A 135 20.06 13.24 15.49
N ARG A 136 21.23 13.87 15.55
CA ARG A 136 22.10 14.10 14.39
C ARG A 136 23.45 13.47 14.62
N PHE A 137 23.90 12.62 13.73
CA PHE A 137 25.16 11.91 13.88
C PHE A 137 26.23 12.53 12.98
N PRO A 138 27.49 12.59 13.45
CA PRO A 138 28.57 13.28 12.74
C PRO A 138 28.87 12.70 11.36
N ASP A 139 28.57 11.42 11.15
CA ASP A 139 28.77 10.73 9.88
C ASP A 139 27.79 9.55 9.73
N ALA A 140 27.66 9.06 8.50
CA ALA A 140 26.76 7.96 8.16
C ALA A 140 27.05 6.68 8.97
N ARG A 141 28.32 6.36 9.25
CA ARG A 141 28.69 5.16 10.00
C ARG A 141 28.26 5.26 11.46
N THR A 142 28.45 6.42 12.08
CA THR A 142 28.00 6.70 13.44
C THR A 142 26.48 6.65 13.54
N GLY A 143 25.76 7.18 12.55
CA GLY A 143 24.30 7.08 12.47
C GLY A 143 23.77 5.65 12.30
N VAL A 144 24.42 4.85 11.46
CA VAL A 144 24.13 3.42 11.29
C VAL A 144 24.38 2.65 12.58
N ARG A 145 25.52 2.91 13.25
CA ARG A 145 25.83 2.32 14.56
C ARG A 145 24.74 2.64 15.57
N ALA A 146 24.35 3.90 15.70
CA ALA A 146 23.29 4.31 16.61
C ALA A 146 21.99 3.54 16.36
N LYS A 147 21.56 3.44 15.09
CA LYS A 147 20.36 2.68 14.71
C LYS A 147 20.44 1.21 15.13
N LEU A 148 21.56 0.54 14.86
CA LEU A 148 21.71 -0.89 15.14
C LEU A 148 21.82 -1.17 16.64
N GLN A 149 22.55 -0.32 17.35
CA GLN A 149 22.54 -0.31 18.80
C GLN A 149 21.11 -0.12 19.33
N HIS A 150 20.33 0.82 18.77
CA HIS A 150 18.93 1.05 19.15
C HIS A 150 18.09 -0.23 19.01
N LEU A 151 18.15 -0.88 17.85
CA LEU A 151 17.46 -2.15 17.61
C LEU A 151 17.89 -3.23 18.60
N ARG A 152 19.19 -3.29 18.92
CA ARG A 152 19.72 -4.24 19.89
C ARG A 152 19.11 -4.06 21.28
N ILE A 153 18.94 -2.84 21.80
CA ILE A 153 18.28 -2.64 23.12
C ILE A 153 16.88 -3.26 23.14
N TYR A 154 16.13 -3.12 22.05
CA TYR A 154 14.78 -3.66 21.96
C TYR A 154 14.76 -5.18 21.79
N GLY A 155 15.74 -5.72 21.04
CA GLY A 155 15.76 -7.12 20.61
C GLY A 155 16.57 -8.09 21.46
N ASP A 156 17.54 -7.60 22.24
CA ASP A 156 18.51 -8.41 22.96
C ASP A 156 18.33 -8.29 24.48
N VAL A 157 17.98 -9.42 25.11
CA VAL A 157 17.78 -9.55 26.56
C VAL A 157 19.06 -9.28 27.35
N ASP A 158 20.23 -9.47 26.76
CA ASP A 158 21.50 -9.45 27.49
C ASP A 158 22.17 -8.07 27.49
N VAL A 159 21.60 -7.06 26.81
CA VAL A 159 22.17 -5.71 26.75
C VAL A 159 22.33 -5.10 28.14
N LYS A 160 23.54 -4.59 28.44
CA LYS A 160 23.86 -3.91 29.69
C LYS A 160 23.56 -2.41 29.64
N ALA A 161 23.21 -1.83 30.79
CA ALA A 161 22.87 -0.42 30.92
C ALA A 161 24.01 0.54 30.57
N ASP A 162 25.24 0.12 30.80
CA ASP A 162 26.45 0.87 30.45
C ASP A 162 26.94 0.62 29.01
N GLY A 163 26.26 -0.26 28.25
CA GLY A 163 26.67 -0.66 26.90
C GLY A 163 27.98 -1.43 26.84
N SER A 164 28.48 -1.95 27.97
CA SER A 164 29.79 -2.64 28.04
C SER A 164 29.88 -3.93 27.23
N ASN A 165 28.75 -4.48 26.77
CA ASN A 165 28.68 -5.65 25.90
C ASN A 165 28.24 -5.34 24.46
N LEU A 166 28.32 -4.08 24.03
CA LEU A 166 28.14 -3.67 22.64
C LEU A 166 29.36 -4.02 21.78
N GLY A 167 29.11 -4.27 20.49
CA GLY A 167 30.16 -4.58 19.52
C GLY A 167 31.00 -3.35 19.11
N SER A 168 30.46 -2.16 19.38
CA SER A 168 31.09 -0.85 19.22
C SER A 168 30.79 0.03 20.44
N PRO A 169 31.62 1.05 20.75
CA PRO A 169 31.25 2.06 21.74
C PRO A 169 29.86 2.66 21.44
N ILE A 170 29.12 3.04 22.48
CA ILE A 170 27.81 3.71 22.32
C ILE A 170 27.98 4.89 21.36
N ALA A 171 27.13 4.95 20.34
CA ALA A 171 27.15 6.04 19.38
C ALA A 171 26.91 7.39 20.08
N VAL A 172 27.51 8.45 19.55
CA VAL A 172 27.37 9.81 20.09
C VAL A 172 26.87 10.69 18.96
N ASP A 173 25.73 11.34 19.18
CA ASP A 173 25.21 12.38 18.30
C ASP A 173 25.96 13.69 18.55
N ILE A 174 25.84 14.67 17.65
CA ILE A 174 26.60 15.93 17.71
C ILE A 174 26.36 16.74 18.99
N ASP A 175 25.24 16.50 19.67
CA ASP A 175 24.85 17.18 20.91
C ASP A 175 25.13 16.31 22.16
N GLU A 176 25.77 15.15 22.00
CA GLU A 176 26.10 14.19 23.07
C GLU A 176 24.87 13.67 23.87
N ARG A 177 23.66 13.71 23.28
CA ARG A 177 22.38 13.31 23.88
C ARG A 177 22.07 11.82 23.76
N TYR A 178 22.60 11.12 22.76
CA TYR A 178 22.25 9.72 22.46
C TYR A 178 22.66 8.74 23.59
N PRO A 179 23.83 8.87 24.23
CA PRO A 179 24.18 8.02 25.37
C PRO A 179 23.19 8.10 26.54
N GLU A 180 22.54 9.25 26.76
CA GLU A 180 21.49 9.37 27.77
C GLU A 180 20.18 8.72 27.30
N ARG A 181 19.82 8.87 26.01
CA ARG A 181 18.70 8.12 25.42
C ARG A 181 18.88 6.61 25.55
N TRP A 182 20.08 6.11 25.30
CA TRP A 182 20.44 4.70 25.48
C TRP A 182 20.06 4.19 26.87
N LYS A 183 20.51 4.89 27.91
CA LYS A 183 20.23 4.55 29.31
C LYS A 183 18.74 4.64 29.62
N LEU A 184 18.04 5.65 29.08
CA LEU A 184 16.61 5.84 29.27
C LEU A 184 15.79 4.68 28.70
N ILE A 185 16.09 4.22 27.49
CA ILE A 185 15.37 3.07 26.89
C ILE A 185 15.67 1.80 27.67
N ARG A 186 16.93 1.63 28.09
CA ARG A 186 17.33 0.44 28.84
C ARG A 186 16.66 0.32 30.21
N ASN A 187 16.30 1.44 30.83
CA ASN A 187 15.72 1.49 32.18
C ASN A 187 14.24 1.94 32.22
N GLY A 188 13.69 2.34 31.08
CA GLY A 188 12.35 2.91 30.97
C GLY A 188 11.28 1.90 30.54
N SER A 189 10.03 2.35 30.58
CA SER A 189 8.86 1.58 30.21
C SER A 189 7.92 2.35 29.27
N GLY A 190 7.19 1.60 28.45
CA GLY A 190 6.11 2.09 27.61
C GLY A 190 4.84 2.48 28.37
N PRO A 191 3.81 2.96 27.66
CA PRO A 191 2.59 3.52 28.26
C PRO A 191 1.80 2.57 29.18
N THR A 192 1.98 1.26 29.01
CA THR A 192 1.32 0.19 29.79
C THR A 192 2.21 -0.37 30.91
N GLY A 193 3.40 0.22 31.15
CA GLY A 193 4.37 -0.23 32.15
C GLY A 193 5.35 -1.30 31.67
N GLN A 194 5.16 -1.85 30.46
CA GLN A 194 6.10 -2.78 29.82
C GLN A 194 7.48 -2.14 29.64
N PRO A 195 8.60 -2.77 30.05
CA PRO A 195 9.94 -2.25 29.79
C PRO A 195 10.16 -2.02 28.30
N TYR A 196 11.00 -1.06 27.90
CA TYR A 196 11.42 -0.97 26.48
C TYR A 196 12.54 -1.97 26.16
N HIS A 197 13.44 -2.23 27.11
CA HIS A 197 14.48 -3.24 26.98
C HIS A 197 13.89 -4.63 26.75
N ALA A 198 14.40 -5.33 25.73
CA ALA A 198 13.98 -6.68 25.34
C ALA A 198 12.48 -6.85 25.06
N SER A 199 11.79 -5.74 24.81
CA SER A 199 10.35 -5.70 24.56
C SER A 199 9.95 -6.11 23.15
N ALA A 200 10.92 -6.18 22.24
CA ALA A 200 10.70 -6.53 20.85
C ALA A 200 11.81 -7.46 20.34
N THR A 201 11.83 -8.69 20.86
CA THR A 201 12.77 -9.74 20.44
C THR A 201 12.56 -10.18 18.99
N ALA A 202 11.38 -9.93 18.43
CA ALA A 202 11.09 -10.10 17.01
C ALA A 202 10.44 -8.86 16.40
N TRP A 203 10.62 -8.69 15.09
CA TRP A 203 10.10 -7.55 14.34
C TRP A 203 8.58 -7.40 14.43
N GLN A 204 7.85 -8.49 14.65
CA GLN A 204 6.40 -8.49 14.87
C GLN A 204 5.98 -7.68 16.12
N ASP A 205 6.89 -7.43 17.08
CA ASP A 205 6.62 -6.61 18.27
C ASP A 205 6.76 -5.10 18.02
N MET A 206 7.34 -4.67 16.90
CA MET A 206 7.77 -3.27 16.68
C MET A 206 6.62 -2.26 16.41
N GLY A 207 5.36 -2.64 16.59
CA GLY A 207 4.19 -1.76 16.44
C GLY A 207 3.56 -1.38 17.78
N ASN A 208 2.35 -0.78 17.73
CA ASN A 208 1.49 -0.55 18.90
C ASN A 208 2.13 0.25 20.05
N GLY A 209 3.03 1.18 19.74
CA GLY A 209 3.66 2.08 20.70
C GLY A 209 4.90 1.51 21.40
N LEU A 210 5.37 0.31 21.05
CA LEU A 210 6.65 -0.21 21.55
C LEU A 210 7.84 0.47 20.86
N TRP A 211 7.90 0.34 19.53
CA TRP A 211 8.86 1.09 18.70
C TRP A 211 8.16 2.22 17.94
N ALA A 212 7.08 1.89 17.22
CA ALA A 212 6.25 2.86 16.50
C ALA A 212 4.80 2.83 17.00
N THR A 213 4.14 3.98 17.03
CA THR A 213 2.70 4.10 17.32
C THR A 213 1.84 3.39 16.29
N ASP A 214 2.31 3.29 15.05
CA ASP A 214 1.62 2.57 13.97
C ASP A 214 1.52 1.06 14.27
N PRO A 215 0.30 0.50 14.40
CA PRO A 215 0.10 -0.93 14.63
C PRO A 215 0.59 -1.83 13.48
N PHE A 216 0.80 -1.29 12.27
CA PHE A 216 1.28 -2.04 11.10
C PHE A 216 2.73 -1.73 10.74
N TYR A 217 3.47 -1.08 11.64
CA TYR A 217 4.88 -0.74 11.39
C TYR A 217 5.72 -1.97 11.03
N ASN A 218 5.60 -3.03 11.83
CA ASN A 218 6.24 -4.33 11.59
C ASN A 218 5.97 -4.86 10.19
N CYS A 219 4.71 -4.80 9.74
CA CYS A 219 4.28 -5.27 8.43
C CYS A 219 4.95 -4.49 7.30
N LYS A 220 5.05 -3.16 7.42
CA LYS A 220 5.70 -2.31 6.41
C LYS A 220 7.17 -2.70 6.25
N VAL A 221 7.90 -2.82 7.36
CA VAL A 221 9.32 -3.21 7.35
C VAL A 221 9.51 -4.62 6.78
N LEU A 222 8.75 -5.61 7.28
CA LEU A 222 8.90 -7.00 6.85
C LEU A 222 8.46 -7.22 5.39
N ASN A 223 7.53 -6.42 4.86
CA ASN A 223 7.20 -6.45 3.44
C ASN A 223 8.29 -5.86 2.55
N ILE A 224 9.02 -4.83 3.01
CA ILE A 224 10.21 -4.34 2.31
C ILE A 224 11.27 -5.44 2.28
N TYR A 225 11.55 -6.08 3.43
CA TYR A 225 12.50 -7.18 3.51
C TYR A 225 12.09 -8.38 2.65
N ARG A 226 10.80 -8.74 2.65
CA ARG A 226 10.24 -9.79 1.77
C ARG A 226 10.58 -9.56 0.31
N ARG A 227 10.51 -8.31 -0.16
CA ARG A 227 10.82 -7.96 -1.54
C ARG A 227 12.30 -8.06 -1.85
N MET A 228 13.17 -7.67 -0.93
CA MET A 228 14.61 -7.89 -1.03
C MET A 228 14.89 -9.38 -1.25
N LEU A 229 14.29 -10.25 -0.43
CA LEU A 229 14.43 -11.69 -0.55
C LEU A 229 13.86 -12.23 -1.87
N SER A 230 12.63 -11.82 -2.20
CA SER A 230 11.91 -12.31 -3.39
C SER A 230 12.61 -11.96 -4.70
N TYR A 231 13.23 -10.77 -4.76
CA TYR A 231 14.02 -10.34 -5.91
C TYR A 231 15.20 -11.29 -6.20
N HIS A 232 15.75 -11.92 -5.17
CA HIS A 232 16.84 -12.91 -5.26
C HIS A 232 16.36 -14.36 -5.17
N GLY A 233 15.06 -14.61 -5.35
CA GLY A 233 14.48 -15.95 -5.27
C GLY A 233 14.65 -16.65 -3.91
N GLN A 234 14.86 -15.88 -2.84
CA GLN A 234 15.01 -16.42 -1.49
C GLN A 234 13.66 -16.79 -0.88
N ASP A 235 13.69 -17.73 0.07
CA ASP A 235 12.50 -18.11 0.82
C ASP A 235 11.95 -16.92 1.63
N VAL A 236 10.64 -16.79 1.63
CA VAL A 236 9.88 -15.75 2.35
C VAL A 236 8.84 -16.34 3.30
N THR A 237 8.90 -17.65 3.52
CA THR A 237 8.04 -18.37 4.46
C THR A 237 8.22 -17.79 5.87
N GLY A 238 7.11 -17.60 6.58
CA GLY A 238 7.11 -17.03 7.93
C GLY A 238 7.17 -15.50 7.99
N LEU A 239 7.43 -14.80 6.87
CA LEU A 239 7.22 -13.35 6.81
C LEU A 239 5.72 -13.05 6.67
N PRO A 240 5.17 -12.11 7.46
CA PRO A 240 3.74 -11.89 7.51
C PRO A 240 3.20 -11.49 6.13
N THR A 241 2.11 -12.16 5.72
CA THR A 241 1.36 -11.86 4.49
C THR A 241 0.06 -11.15 4.84
N ASN A 242 -0.57 -10.54 3.85
CA ASN A 242 -1.99 -10.18 3.94
C ASN A 242 -2.82 -11.49 4.15
N PRO A 243 -3.85 -11.53 5.04
CA PRO A 243 -4.50 -10.43 5.76
C PRO A 243 -3.92 -9.99 7.09
N THR A 244 -2.81 -10.58 7.54
CA THR A 244 -2.17 -10.16 8.81
C THR A 244 -1.51 -8.77 8.71
N CYS A 245 -1.44 -8.18 7.51
CA CYS A 245 -0.75 -6.92 7.22
C CYS A 245 -1.54 -6.00 6.27
N LEU A 246 -1.00 -4.79 6.05
CA LEU A 246 -1.53 -3.87 5.04
C LEU A 246 -1.42 -4.46 3.62
N ARG A 247 -2.41 -4.12 2.78
CA ARG A 247 -2.35 -4.33 1.35
C ARG A 247 -1.17 -3.60 0.75
N THR A 248 -0.65 -4.23 -0.29
CA THR A 248 0.59 -3.81 -0.89
C THR A 248 0.31 -3.31 -2.30
N TRP A 249 0.62 -2.03 -2.55
CA TRP A 249 0.44 -1.40 -3.85
C TRP A 249 1.72 -1.60 -4.66
N HIS A 250 1.55 -2.00 -5.91
CA HIS A 250 2.58 -2.22 -6.90
C HIS A 250 2.32 -1.23 -8.04
N LEU A 251 3.07 -0.13 -8.07
CA LEU A 251 2.84 1.00 -8.98
C LEU A 251 3.76 0.91 -10.18
N ARG A 252 3.25 1.26 -11.35
CA ARG A 252 4.03 1.45 -12.59
C ARG A 252 4.06 2.90 -12.94
N TYR A 253 5.20 3.39 -13.37
CA TYR A 253 5.37 4.79 -13.79
C TYR A 253 5.30 4.94 -15.30
N GLU A 254 4.90 3.88 -16.01
CA GLU A 254 4.73 3.88 -17.46
C GLU A 254 3.62 2.90 -17.87
N ASN A 255 2.91 3.23 -18.96
CA ASN A 255 1.86 2.41 -19.57
C ASN A 255 2.44 1.24 -20.41
N ARG A 256 3.19 0.34 -19.76
CA ARG A 256 3.78 -0.87 -20.36
C ARG A 256 3.83 -2.02 -19.36
N GLY A 257 4.11 -3.24 -19.81
CA GLY A 257 4.34 -4.40 -18.93
C GLY A 257 5.68 -4.33 -18.17
N GLY A 258 5.90 -5.23 -17.22
CA GLY A 258 7.14 -5.30 -16.43
C GLY A 258 6.95 -5.30 -14.91
N ASN A 259 8.05 -5.14 -14.19
CA ASN A 259 8.07 -5.09 -12.73
C ASN A 259 7.55 -3.75 -12.21
N ALA A 260 6.99 -3.76 -11.00
CA ALA A 260 6.63 -2.53 -10.29
C ALA A 260 7.84 -1.56 -10.21
N ASP A 261 7.56 -0.27 -10.39
CA ASP A 261 8.50 0.84 -10.25
C ASP A 261 8.46 1.42 -8.83
N GLY A 262 7.26 1.48 -8.24
CA GLY A 262 7.03 2.01 -6.91
C GLY A 262 6.16 1.10 -6.07
N PHE A 263 6.14 1.38 -4.77
CA PHE A 263 5.33 0.63 -3.83
C PHE A 263 4.71 1.48 -2.73
N ALA A 264 3.49 1.10 -2.32
CA ALA A 264 2.79 1.68 -1.18
C ALA A 264 2.28 0.58 -0.24
N PHE A 265 2.00 0.96 1.02
CA PHE A 265 1.41 0.07 2.01
C PHE A 265 0.20 0.75 2.66
N MET A 266 -0.99 0.36 2.23
CA MET A 266 -2.23 0.96 2.70
C MET A 266 -3.43 0.07 2.45
N GLY A 267 -4.36 0.06 3.41
CA GLY A 267 -5.56 -0.78 3.40
C GLY A 267 -5.33 -2.16 3.96
N ARG A 268 -6.40 -2.90 4.25
CA ARG A 268 -6.41 -4.30 4.69
C ARG A 268 -7.39 -5.09 3.85
N GLU A 269 -7.42 -6.41 4.00
CA GLU A 269 -8.46 -7.23 3.37
C GLU A 269 -9.87 -6.69 3.69
N GLY A 270 -10.75 -6.69 2.68
CA GLY A 270 -12.08 -6.07 2.76
C GLY A 270 -12.16 -4.54 2.53
N ASP A 271 -11.06 -3.80 2.48
CA ASP A 271 -11.10 -2.40 2.01
C ASP A 271 -11.38 -2.30 0.51
N GLU A 272 -12.18 -1.33 0.12
CA GLU A 272 -12.14 -0.78 -1.24
C GLU A 272 -10.94 0.16 -1.35
N VAL A 273 -10.28 0.18 -2.51
CA VAL A 273 -9.03 0.92 -2.72
C VAL A 273 -9.15 1.89 -3.89
N LEU A 274 -8.68 3.12 -3.70
CA LEU A 274 -8.80 4.22 -4.66
C LEU A 274 -7.51 5.04 -4.71
N ALA A 275 -7.30 5.77 -5.80
CA ALA A 275 -6.20 6.72 -5.93
C ALA A 275 -6.70 7.99 -6.62
N CYS A 276 -6.43 9.13 -5.99
CA CYS A 276 -6.71 10.47 -6.54
C CYS A 276 -5.77 11.52 -5.90
N ASP A 277 -5.73 12.71 -6.47
CA ASP A 277 -4.97 13.87 -5.98
C ASP A 277 -5.68 14.59 -4.82
N PHE A 278 -5.64 13.99 -3.63
CA PHE A 278 -6.37 14.47 -2.46
C PHE A 278 -5.86 15.78 -1.86
N ASN A 279 -4.65 16.24 -2.21
CA ASN A 279 -4.07 17.49 -1.72
C ASN A 279 -3.87 18.55 -2.81
N GLY A 280 -4.21 18.24 -4.07
CA GLY A 280 -4.12 19.17 -5.19
C GLY A 280 -2.68 19.44 -5.64
N ASP A 281 -1.76 18.51 -5.39
CA ASP A 281 -0.36 18.66 -5.80
C ASP A 281 -0.08 18.06 -7.19
N GLY A 282 -1.08 17.49 -7.85
CA GLY A 282 -0.99 16.83 -9.15
C GLY A 282 -0.54 15.37 -9.08
N ARG A 283 -0.41 14.78 -7.88
CA ARG A 283 -0.03 13.38 -7.69
C ARG A 283 -1.18 12.59 -7.10
N ASP A 284 -1.54 11.51 -7.77
CA ASP A 284 -2.53 10.58 -7.21
C ASP A 284 -1.91 9.76 -6.09
N THR A 285 -2.65 9.65 -4.98
CA THR A 285 -2.17 9.03 -3.76
C THR A 285 -3.18 8.02 -3.20
N PRO A 286 -2.72 6.98 -2.47
CA PRO A 286 -3.60 5.91 -2.03
C PRO A 286 -4.67 6.35 -1.03
N ALA A 287 -5.88 5.81 -1.20
CA ALA A 287 -6.98 5.87 -0.25
C ALA A 287 -7.69 4.52 -0.12
N THR A 288 -8.36 4.33 1.01
CA THR A 288 -9.19 3.15 1.29
C THR A 288 -10.54 3.55 1.84
N PHE A 289 -11.56 2.77 1.52
CA PHE A 289 -12.90 2.89 2.07
C PHE A 289 -13.34 1.57 2.71
N ARG A 290 -13.87 1.64 3.94
CA ARG A 290 -14.55 0.53 4.61
C ARG A 290 -15.72 1.03 5.42
N ASP A 291 -16.90 0.57 5.05
CA ASP A 291 -18.14 0.75 5.82
C ASP A 291 -18.48 2.20 6.20
N GLY A 292 -18.14 3.16 5.36
CA GLY A 292 -18.34 4.60 5.61
C GLY A 292 -17.07 5.34 6.04
N ARG A 293 -16.03 4.61 6.46
CA ARG A 293 -14.77 5.22 6.86
C ARG A 293 -13.80 5.32 5.69
N TRP A 294 -13.39 6.54 5.39
CA TRP A 294 -12.30 6.84 4.49
C TRP A 294 -10.98 6.91 5.27
N THR A 295 -9.91 6.38 4.68
CA THR A 295 -8.53 6.66 5.09
C THR A 295 -7.78 7.11 3.85
N VAL A 296 -7.14 8.27 3.91
CA VAL A 296 -6.50 8.95 2.78
C VAL A 296 -5.06 9.28 3.15
N SER A 297 -4.12 9.01 2.24
CA SER A 297 -2.74 9.48 2.35
C SER A 297 -2.50 10.53 1.27
N ASN A 298 -1.70 11.56 1.58
CA ASN A 298 -1.18 12.51 0.58
C ASN A 298 0.24 12.14 0.13
N LEU A 299 0.65 10.88 0.34
CA LEU A 299 1.95 10.37 -0.04
C LEU A 299 1.76 9.08 -0.84
N VAL A 300 2.48 8.94 -1.96
CA VAL A 300 2.43 7.72 -2.79
C VAL A 300 2.82 6.46 -2.01
N THR A 301 3.58 6.58 -0.92
CA THR A 301 3.91 5.45 -0.03
C THR A 301 2.71 4.94 0.79
N GLY A 302 1.63 5.70 0.90
CA GLY A 302 0.52 5.45 1.83
C GLY A 302 0.82 5.85 3.28
N ALA A 303 1.96 6.50 3.54
CA ALA A 303 2.33 6.96 4.88
C ALA A 303 1.50 8.19 5.32
N ASN A 304 1.51 8.48 6.63
CA ASN A 304 0.81 9.63 7.23
C ASN A 304 -0.68 9.73 6.83
N ALA A 305 -1.34 8.59 6.68
CA ALA A 305 -2.74 8.56 6.30
C ALA A 305 -3.64 9.08 7.45
N PHE A 306 -4.64 9.88 7.10
CA PHE A 306 -5.67 10.39 8.00
C PHE A 306 -7.04 9.85 7.61
N GLY A 307 -8.00 9.84 8.52
CA GLY A 307 -9.32 9.25 8.26
C GLY A 307 -10.48 10.12 8.68
N PHE A 308 -11.62 9.91 8.03
CA PHE A 308 -12.88 10.61 8.28
C PHE A 308 -14.07 9.74 7.85
N GLU A 309 -15.26 10.08 8.34
CA GLU A 309 -16.50 9.33 8.04
C GLU A 309 -17.29 10.00 6.92
N TYR A 310 -17.56 9.28 5.84
CA TYR A 310 -18.46 9.71 4.77
C TYR A 310 -19.00 8.49 4.00
N GLY A 311 -20.30 8.22 4.13
CA GLY A 311 -20.94 7.05 3.55
C GLY A 311 -21.35 6.03 4.62
N ARG A 312 -21.58 4.78 4.20
CA ARG A 312 -21.90 3.64 5.06
C ARG A 312 -21.53 2.32 4.38
N ALA A 313 -21.62 1.22 5.12
CA ALA A 313 -21.52 -0.13 4.58
C ALA A 313 -22.43 -0.35 3.35
N GLY A 314 -21.86 -0.94 2.30
CA GLY A 314 -22.54 -1.21 1.03
C GLY A 314 -22.56 -0.05 0.03
N ASP A 315 -22.10 1.14 0.40
CA ASP A 315 -21.90 2.23 -0.55
C ASP A 315 -20.71 1.93 -1.49
N VAL A 316 -20.80 2.35 -2.75
CA VAL A 316 -19.68 2.26 -3.73
C VAL A 316 -18.85 3.55 -3.68
N PRO A 317 -17.58 3.52 -3.28
CA PRO A 317 -16.74 4.70 -3.19
C PRO A 317 -16.16 5.11 -4.55
N LEU A 318 -16.03 6.42 -4.78
CA LEU A 318 -15.26 7.03 -5.87
C LEU A 318 -14.51 8.27 -5.35
N CYS A 319 -13.55 8.77 -6.12
CA CYS A 319 -12.91 10.06 -5.88
C CYS A 319 -12.76 10.83 -7.21
N GLY A 320 -12.60 12.15 -7.10
CA GLY A 320 -12.45 13.05 -8.25
C GLY A 320 -12.55 14.52 -7.84
N ASP A 321 -11.99 15.42 -8.65
CA ASP A 321 -12.06 16.88 -8.50
C ASP A 321 -13.44 17.40 -8.94
N TRP A 322 -14.46 17.27 -8.09
CA TRP A 322 -15.84 17.58 -8.47
C TRP A 322 -16.10 19.07 -8.74
N ASN A 323 -15.25 19.97 -8.25
CA ASN A 323 -15.47 21.43 -8.36
C ASN A 323 -14.44 22.13 -9.26
N GLY A 324 -13.45 21.42 -9.79
CA GLY A 324 -12.45 21.93 -10.71
C GLY A 324 -11.35 22.77 -10.04
N ASN A 325 -11.08 22.57 -8.75
CA ASN A 325 -10.05 23.33 -8.03
C ASN A 325 -8.68 22.63 -8.02
N GLY A 326 -8.57 21.46 -8.65
CA GLY A 326 -7.37 20.62 -8.69
C GLY A 326 -7.25 19.65 -7.52
N GLN A 327 -8.10 19.73 -6.49
CA GLN A 327 -8.09 18.82 -5.35
C GLN A 327 -9.24 17.82 -5.45
N ALA A 328 -8.91 16.53 -5.42
CA ALA A 328 -9.91 15.48 -5.42
C ALA A 328 -10.72 15.45 -4.10
N GLY A 329 -12.03 15.45 -4.26
CA GLY A 329 -12.98 15.09 -3.21
C GLY A 329 -13.29 13.59 -3.21
N VAL A 330 -14.26 13.21 -2.39
CA VAL A 330 -14.77 11.83 -2.31
C VAL A 330 -16.23 11.75 -2.74
N ALA A 331 -16.66 10.58 -3.18
CA ALA A 331 -18.05 10.31 -3.47
C ALA A 331 -18.45 8.91 -3.02
N VAL A 332 -19.74 8.75 -2.72
CA VAL A 332 -20.36 7.45 -2.49
C VAL A 332 -21.61 7.31 -3.34
N VAL A 333 -21.80 6.14 -3.94
CA VAL A 333 -23.04 5.78 -4.63
C VAL A 333 -23.82 4.80 -3.77
N ARG A 334 -25.04 5.21 -3.43
CA ARG A 334 -25.95 4.51 -2.53
C ARG A 334 -27.30 4.36 -3.20
N ASP A 335 -27.75 3.13 -3.39
CA ASP A 335 -29.08 2.85 -3.95
C ASP A 335 -29.35 3.59 -5.27
N GLY A 336 -28.31 3.77 -6.10
CA GLY A 336 -28.38 4.50 -7.38
C GLY A 336 -28.29 6.03 -7.29
N ARG A 337 -28.20 6.58 -6.08
CA ARG A 337 -27.97 8.00 -5.83
C ARG A 337 -26.50 8.27 -5.57
N TRP A 338 -25.97 9.24 -6.29
CA TRP A 338 -24.62 9.76 -6.13
C TRP A 338 -24.61 10.83 -5.04
N HIS A 339 -23.59 10.79 -4.18
CA HIS A 339 -23.34 11.76 -3.12
C HIS A 339 -21.86 12.17 -3.22
N LEU A 340 -21.61 13.36 -3.76
CA LEU A 340 -20.26 13.88 -4.00
C LEU A 340 -19.95 14.93 -2.95
N ARG A 341 -18.71 14.93 -2.46
CA ARG A 341 -18.24 15.86 -1.44
C ARG A 341 -16.82 16.32 -1.76
N ASN A 342 -16.65 17.64 -1.82
CA ASN A 342 -15.38 18.28 -2.13
C ASN A 342 -14.42 18.22 -0.94
N THR A 343 -14.93 18.37 0.28
CA THR A 343 -14.11 18.38 1.49
C THR A 343 -13.88 16.98 2.04
N LEU A 344 -12.62 16.66 2.38
CA LEU A 344 -12.21 15.40 3.01
C LEU A 344 -12.59 15.33 4.50
N SER A 345 -13.89 15.37 4.77
CA SER A 345 -14.46 15.35 6.11
C SER A 345 -15.87 14.76 6.10
N ALA A 346 -16.42 14.51 7.29
CA ALA A 346 -17.85 14.20 7.43
C ALA A 346 -18.73 15.40 7.06
N GLY A 347 -19.98 15.12 6.65
CA GLY A 347 -20.97 16.16 6.37
C GLY A 347 -21.91 15.82 5.22
N PRO A 348 -22.81 16.75 4.85
CA PRO A 348 -23.70 16.57 3.71
C PRO A 348 -22.92 16.50 2.38
N ALA A 349 -23.53 15.92 1.36
CA ALA A 349 -22.98 15.98 0.00
C ALA A 349 -23.14 17.39 -0.58
N ASP A 350 -22.13 17.86 -1.31
CA ASP A 350 -22.19 19.11 -2.08
C ASP A 350 -23.06 18.93 -3.33
N HIS A 351 -22.98 17.75 -3.95
CA HIS A 351 -23.88 17.35 -5.04
C HIS A 351 -24.57 16.03 -4.71
N SER A 352 -25.87 15.96 -5.01
CA SER A 352 -26.62 14.71 -4.86
C SER A 352 -27.69 14.54 -5.94
N PHE A 353 -27.58 13.47 -6.71
CA PHE A 353 -28.43 13.21 -7.87
C PHE A 353 -28.46 11.72 -8.20
N THR A 354 -29.37 11.31 -9.09
CA THR A 354 -29.43 9.95 -9.62
C THR A 354 -28.88 9.94 -11.03
N TYR A 355 -27.94 9.03 -11.32
CA TYR A 355 -27.40 8.82 -12.65
C TYR A 355 -27.11 7.33 -12.86
N GLY A 356 -27.56 6.81 -14.00
CA GLY A 356 -27.50 5.37 -14.29
C GLY A 356 -28.53 4.55 -13.50
N ARG A 357 -28.38 3.23 -13.60
CA ARG A 357 -29.19 2.19 -12.97
C ARG A 357 -28.26 1.30 -12.13
N VAL A 358 -27.54 1.91 -11.20
CA VAL A 358 -26.48 1.23 -10.41
C VAL A 358 -27.05 0.05 -9.62
N THR A 359 -28.27 0.15 -9.11
CA THR A 359 -28.98 -0.97 -8.46
C THR A 359 -29.33 -2.13 -9.40
N GLN A 360 -29.18 -1.95 -10.72
CA GLN A 360 -29.38 -2.96 -11.75
C GLN A 360 -28.07 -3.42 -12.40
N GLY A 361 -26.92 -3.12 -11.78
CA GLY A 361 -25.60 -3.59 -12.22
C GLY A 361 -24.81 -2.62 -13.09
N ASP A 362 -25.24 -1.36 -13.22
CA ASP A 362 -24.36 -0.34 -13.81
C ASP A 362 -23.16 -0.09 -12.86
N ILE A 363 -21.94 -0.04 -13.39
CA ILE A 363 -20.71 0.18 -12.61
C ILE A 363 -20.37 1.68 -12.60
N PRO A 364 -20.33 2.36 -11.44
CA PRO A 364 -19.90 3.76 -11.34
C PRO A 364 -18.42 3.97 -11.68
N ILE A 365 -18.10 5.06 -12.38
CA ILE A 365 -16.75 5.54 -12.66
C ILE A 365 -16.69 7.08 -12.60
N ALA A 366 -15.49 7.64 -12.50
CA ALA A 366 -15.24 9.08 -12.53
C ALA A 366 -14.02 9.41 -13.41
N GLY A 367 -13.95 10.65 -13.88
CA GLY A 367 -12.82 11.14 -14.64
C GLY A 367 -13.10 12.42 -15.43
N ASN A 368 -12.04 13.06 -15.89
CA ASN A 368 -12.06 14.29 -16.67
C ASN A 368 -12.33 14.01 -18.16
N TRP A 369 -13.59 13.81 -18.52
CA TRP A 369 -13.96 13.39 -19.88
C TRP A 369 -13.76 14.45 -20.96
N ASN A 370 -13.63 15.73 -20.60
CA ASN A 370 -13.56 16.85 -21.55
C ASN A 370 -12.25 17.65 -21.50
N GLY A 371 -11.31 17.28 -20.63
CA GLY A 371 -10.03 17.94 -20.48
C GLY A 371 -10.11 19.35 -19.90
N ARG A 372 -11.19 19.68 -19.19
CA ARG A 372 -11.34 20.96 -18.48
C ARG A 372 -11.08 20.75 -16.99
N SER A 373 -11.05 21.82 -16.22
CA SER A 373 -10.95 21.70 -14.77
C SER A 373 -12.13 20.89 -14.22
N GLY A 374 -11.81 19.83 -13.48
CA GLY A 374 -12.75 19.01 -12.73
C GLY A 374 -13.23 17.73 -13.42
N ASP A 375 -13.70 16.80 -12.59
CA ASP A 375 -14.11 15.46 -12.97
C ASP A 375 -15.62 15.33 -13.15
N GLY A 376 -15.98 14.55 -14.16
CA GLY A 376 -17.33 14.08 -14.40
C GLY A 376 -17.64 12.74 -13.73
N VAL A 377 -18.91 12.35 -13.83
CA VAL A 377 -19.38 11.02 -13.46
C VAL A 377 -19.59 10.16 -14.71
N GLY A 378 -19.55 8.85 -14.54
CA GLY A 378 -19.89 7.90 -15.58
C GLY A 378 -20.46 6.61 -15.01
N ILE A 379 -21.11 5.84 -15.88
CA ILE A 379 -21.46 4.46 -15.59
C ILE A 379 -21.09 3.55 -16.76
N ILE A 380 -20.89 2.27 -16.46
CA ILE A 380 -20.73 1.23 -17.46
C ILE A 380 -21.88 0.24 -17.36
N ARG A 381 -22.53 -0.01 -18.50
CA ARG A 381 -23.72 -0.85 -18.62
C ARG A 381 -23.50 -1.90 -19.70
N GLY A 382 -23.22 -3.14 -19.31
CA GLY A 382 -23.04 -4.23 -20.28
C GLY A 382 -21.99 -3.93 -21.36
N GLY A 383 -20.90 -3.24 -21.01
CA GLY A 383 -19.84 -2.80 -21.94
C GLY A 383 -20.09 -1.46 -22.64
N GLU A 384 -21.25 -0.84 -22.44
CA GLU A 384 -21.53 0.52 -22.89
C GLU A 384 -21.14 1.55 -21.81
N TRP A 385 -20.27 2.49 -22.19
CA TRP A 385 -19.80 3.58 -21.36
C TRP A 385 -20.73 4.78 -21.54
N HIS A 386 -21.24 5.32 -20.44
CA HIS A 386 -22.11 6.48 -20.39
C HIS A 386 -21.44 7.54 -19.52
N LEU A 387 -20.83 8.55 -20.15
CA LEU A 387 -20.01 9.56 -19.47
C LEU A 387 -20.70 10.91 -19.46
N ARG A 388 -20.55 11.64 -18.35
CA ARG A 388 -21.21 12.93 -18.13
C ARG A 388 -20.36 13.83 -17.21
N ASN A 389 -19.91 14.95 -17.74
CA ASN A 389 -19.20 16.00 -16.97
C ASN A 389 -20.13 16.79 -16.05
N THR A 390 -21.40 16.97 -16.42
CA THR A 390 -22.33 17.68 -15.54
C THR A 390 -22.73 16.80 -14.36
N LEU A 391 -22.47 17.26 -13.14
CA LEU A 391 -22.80 16.60 -11.87
C LEU A 391 -24.32 16.61 -11.58
N SER A 392 -25.06 15.89 -12.42
CA SER A 392 -26.52 15.78 -12.38
C SER A 392 -26.97 14.48 -13.05
N GLY A 393 -28.24 14.13 -12.85
CA GLY A 393 -28.89 13.11 -13.69
C GLY A 393 -29.07 13.55 -15.15
N GLY A 394 -29.70 12.69 -15.94
CA GLY A 394 -30.02 12.95 -17.35
C GLY A 394 -29.22 12.09 -18.33
N PRO A 395 -29.25 12.41 -19.63
CA PRO A 395 -28.56 11.63 -20.66
C PRO A 395 -27.03 11.74 -20.55
N ALA A 396 -26.34 10.71 -21.03
CA ALA A 396 -24.89 10.76 -21.20
C ALA A 396 -24.48 11.78 -22.26
N GLN A 397 -23.34 12.42 -22.06
CA GLN A 397 -22.71 13.32 -23.05
C GLN A 397 -21.83 12.53 -24.03
N HIS A 398 -21.17 11.48 -23.55
CA HIS A 398 -20.52 10.48 -24.39
C HIS A 398 -21.15 9.12 -24.14
N ARG A 399 -21.48 8.40 -25.23
CA ARG A 399 -22.03 7.05 -25.19
C ARG A 399 -21.37 6.21 -26.27
N PHE A 400 -20.69 5.15 -25.86
CA PHE A 400 -20.01 4.24 -26.79
C PHE A 400 -19.78 2.87 -26.15
N VAL A 401 -19.55 1.85 -26.97
CA VAL A 401 -19.20 0.50 -26.51
C VAL A 401 -17.69 0.34 -26.58
N TYR A 402 -17.05 0.02 -25.47
CA TYR A 402 -15.63 -0.31 -25.42
C TYR A 402 -15.41 -1.50 -24.50
N GLY A 403 -14.84 -2.55 -25.09
CA GLY A 403 -14.74 -3.89 -24.51
C GLY A 403 -16.10 -4.58 -24.30
N ARG A 404 -16.05 -5.90 -24.16
CA ARG A 404 -17.12 -6.66 -23.52
C ARG A 404 -16.67 -6.78 -22.08
N ILE A 405 -17.23 -6.00 -21.15
CA ILE A 405 -16.96 -6.23 -19.73
C ILE A 405 -17.59 -7.57 -19.39
N LEU A 406 -16.77 -8.62 -19.41
CA LEU A 406 -17.14 -9.96 -18.99
C LEU A 406 -17.07 -10.05 -17.47
N ALA A 407 -17.68 -11.08 -16.89
CA ALA A 407 -17.55 -11.31 -15.45
C ALA A 407 -16.05 -11.41 -15.06
N GLY A 408 -15.60 -10.51 -14.18
CA GLY A 408 -14.22 -10.42 -13.72
C GLY A 408 -13.38 -9.29 -14.35
N ASP A 409 -13.84 -8.67 -15.44
CA ASP A 409 -13.18 -7.49 -16.00
C ASP A 409 -13.37 -6.28 -15.08
N ARG A 410 -12.31 -5.49 -14.87
CA ARG A 410 -12.35 -4.30 -14.03
C ARG A 410 -12.12 -3.03 -14.84
N PRO A 411 -13.03 -2.05 -14.79
CA PRO A 411 -12.81 -0.79 -15.47
C PRO A 411 -11.78 0.06 -14.73
N VAL A 412 -11.01 0.81 -15.50
CA VAL A 412 -10.08 1.84 -15.02
C VAL A 412 -10.20 3.07 -15.92
N THR A 413 -9.94 4.24 -15.36
CA THR A 413 -9.99 5.54 -16.05
C THR A 413 -8.74 6.33 -15.68
N GLY A 414 -8.35 7.25 -16.56
CA GLY A 414 -7.17 8.07 -16.36
C GLY A 414 -6.61 8.61 -17.66
N ASP A 415 -5.78 9.65 -17.56
CA ASP A 415 -5.13 10.30 -18.68
C ASP A 415 -3.89 9.51 -19.11
N TRP A 416 -4.09 8.57 -20.04
CA TRP A 416 -3.03 7.63 -20.44
C TRP A 416 -1.88 8.29 -21.22
N ASN A 417 -2.11 9.47 -21.83
CA ASN A 417 -1.13 10.14 -22.68
C ASN A 417 -0.70 11.54 -22.22
N GLY A 418 -1.32 12.06 -21.16
CA GLY A 418 -0.96 13.33 -20.53
C GLY A 418 -1.55 14.54 -21.25
N ASN A 419 -2.69 14.40 -21.93
CA ASN A 419 -3.34 15.49 -22.67
C ASN A 419 -4.43 16.23 -21.87
N GLY A 420 -4.61 15.88 -20.60
CA GLY A 420 -5.61 16.37 -19.67
C GLY A 420 -6.97 15.67 -19.76
N VAL A 421 -7.19 14.76 -20.72
CA VAL A 421 -8.47 14.05 -20.90
C VAL A 421 -8.34 12.61 -20.43
N ASP A 422 -9.20 12.22 -19.50
CA ASP A 422 -9.24 10.83 -19.05
C ASP A 422 -9.80 9.92 -20.14
N GLY A 423 -9.01 8.90 -20.47
CA GLY A 423 -9.41 7.77 -21.28
C GLY A 423 -10.14 6.70 -20.47
N VAL A 424 -10.45 5.62 -21.16
CA VAL A 424 -11.11 4.44 -20.61
C VAL A 424 -10.21 3.21 -20.71
N GLY A 425 -10.38 2.26 -19.81
CA GLY A 425 -9.60 1.04 -19.80
C GLY A 425 -10.37 -0.12 -19.18
N ILE A 426 -10.01 -1.33 -19.62
CA ILE A 426 -10.48 -2.57 -19.00
C ILE A 426 -9.26 -3.41 -18.64
N VAL A 427 -9.21 -3.87 -17.41
CA VAL A 427 -8.25 -4.86 -16.95
C VAL A 427 -8.93 -6.21 -16.93
N ARG A 428 -8.50 -7.10 -17.83
CA ARG A 428 -8.96 -8.48 -17.92
C ARG A 428 -7.89 -9.38 -17.36
N THR A 429 -8.12 -9.94 -16.17
CA THR A 429 -7.10 -10.67 -15.41
C THR A 429 -5.89 -9.76 -15.14
N GLN A 430 -4.81 -9.90 -15.88
CA GLN A 430 -3.60 -9.08 -15.82
C GLN A 430 -3.35 -8.26 -17.10
N GLU A 431 -4.21 -8.39 -18.11
CA GLU A 431 -4.10 -7.63 -19.35
C GLU A 431 -4.80 -6.30 -19.22
N TRP A 432 -4.05 -5.22 -19.39
CA TRP A 432 -4.52 -3.85 -19.44
C TRP A 432 -4.85 -3.51 -20.88
N HIS A 433 -6.10 -3.11 -21.14
CA HIS A 433 -6.60 -2.69 -22.45
C HIS A 433 -7.03 -1.23 -22.33
N LEU A 434 -6.12 -0.30 -22.60
CA LEU A 434 -6.33 1.13 -22.40
C LEU A 434 -6.62 1.83 -23.73
N ARG A 435 -7.48 2.84 -23.68
CA ARG A 435 -7.89 3.64 -24.83
C ARG A 435 -8.05 5.09 -24.41
N ASN A 436 -7.30 5.98 -25.04
CA ASN A 436 -7.36 7.42 -24.77
C ASN A 436 -8.60 8.06 -25.39
N THR A 437 -8.99 7.61 -26.59
CA THR A 437 -10.15 8.16 -27.27
C THR A 437 -11.45 7.67 -26.64
N LEU A 438 -12.37 8.59 -26.28
CA LEU A 438 -13.72 8.28 -25.79
C LEU A 438 -14.66 7.76 -26.90
N SER A 439 -14.31 6.61 -27.47
CA SER A 439 -15.01 5.94 -28.54
C SER A 439 -14.85 4.42 -28.44
N GLY A 440 -15.66 3.67 -29.19
CA GLY A 440 -15.41 2.24 -29.38
C GLY A 440 -14.20 1.97 -30.26
N GLY A 441 -13.79 0.69 -30.34
CA GLY A 441 -12.64 0.25 -31.13
C GLY A 441 -11.69 -0.64 -30.34
N PRO A 442 -10.54 -1.02 -30.92
CA PRO A 442 -9.50 -1.77 -30.22
C PRO A 442 -8.84 -0.91 -29.11
N ALA A 443 -8.14 -1.56 -28.19
CA ALA A 443 -7.26 -0.87 -27.26
C ALA A 443 -6.16 -0.13 -28.03
N GLU A 444 -5.79 1.06 -27.56
CA GLU A 444 -4.65 1.82 -28.08
C GLU A 444 -3.34 1.39 -27.40
N LEU A 445 -3.43 0.95 -26.13
CA LEU A 445 -2.34 0.35 -25.40
C LEU A 445 -2.81 -0.99 -24.82
N GLN A 446 -2.02 -2.04 -25.05
CA GLN A 446 -2.27 -3.37 -24.52
C GLN A 446 -0.99 -3.96 -23.94
N PHE A 447 -1.02 -4.35 -22.66
CA PHE A 447 0.13 -4.97 -22.00
C PHE A 447 -0.29 -5.78 -20.77
N VAL A 448 0.63 -6.61 -20.27
CA VAL A 448 0.42 -7.41 -19.06
C VAL A 448 1.08 -6.74 -17.87
N TYR A 449 0.32 -6.53 -16.79
CA TYR A 449 0.84 -6.11 -15.50
C TYR A 449 -0.01 -6.65 -14.34
N GLY A 450 0.65 -7.29 -13.38
CA GLY A 450 -0.01 -8.03 -12.29
C GLY A 450 0.55 -9.44 -12.15
N ARG A 451 -0.09 -10.28 -11.33
CA ARG A 451 0.21 -11.73 -11.22
C ARG A 451 -0.94 -12.55 -11.78
N LEU A 452 -0.62 -13.70 -12.38
CA LEU A 452 -1.62 -14.61 -12.91
C LEU A 452 -2.39 -15.29 -11.77
N GLY A 453 -3.73 -15.33 -11.89
CA GLY A 453 -4.61 -16.01 -10.93
C GLY A 453 -4.69 -15.35 -9.56
N SER A 454 -4.22 -14.10 -9.41
CA SER A 454 -4.36 -13.35 -8.17
C SER A 454 -5.66 -12.54 -8.11
N ASP A 455 -6.09 -12.23 -6.90
CA ASP A 455 -7.18 -11.29 -6.58
C ASP A 455 -6.72 -9.82 -6.61
N ASP A 456 -5.64 -9.54 -7.34
CA ASP A 456 -5.03 -8.22 -7.47
C ASP A 456 -6.10 -7.17 -7.89
N VAL A 457 -6.07 -5.99 -7.26
CA VAL A 457 -6.99 -4.90 -7.56
C VAL A 457 -6.33 -3.85 -8.44
N PRO A 458 -6.75 -3.66 -9.70
CA PRO A 458 -6.21 -2.63 -10.55
C PRO A 458 -6.71 -1.26 -10.07
N VAL A 459 -5.79 -0.31 -10.09
CA VAL A 459 -5.99 1.11 -9.82
C VAL A 459 -5.19 1.89 -10.85
N ALA A 460 -5.59 3.11 -11.15
CA ALA A 460 -4.84 4.00 -12.03
C ALA A 460 -4.62 5.33 -11.32
N GLY A 461 -3.53 6.01 -11.64
CA GLY A 461 -3.26 7.34 -11.15
C GLY A 461 -1.94 7.90 -11.68
N ASP A 462 -1.78 9.21 -11.61
CA ASP A 462 -0.51 9.89 -11.84
C ASP A 462 0.37 9.78 -10.59
N TRP A 463 1.08 8.66 -10.50
CA TRP A 463 1.99 8.40 -9.38
C TRP A 463 3.23 9.26 -9.41
N THR A 464 3.56 9.90 -10.53
CA THR A 464 4.83 10.58 -10.81
C THR A 464 4.71 12.09 -10.84
N ARG A 465 3.49 12.63 -10.95
CA ARG A 465 3.18 14.04 -11.20
C ARG A 465 3.71 14.49 -12.57
N ASP A 466 3.64 13.62 -13.58
CA ASP A 466 4.05 13.93 -14.96
C ASP A 466 2.87 14.23 -15.89
N GLY A 467 1.66 14.26 -15.34
CA GLY A 467 0.39 14.44 -16.03
C GLY A 467 -0.21 13.15 -16.57
N ARG A 468 0.46 12.00 -16.46
CA ARG A 468 -0.05 10.73 -17.02
C ARG A 468 -0.51 9.79 -15.93
N SER A 469 -1.75 9.30 -16.06
CA SER A 469 -2.20 8.16 -15.29
C SER A 469 -1.52 6.88 -15.80
N THR A 470 -1.05 6.08 -14.85
CA THR A 470 -0.32 4.83 -15.11
C THR A 470 -0.80 3.70 -14.20
N PRO A 471 -0.50 2.43 -14.52
CA PRO A 471 -1.11 1.28 -13.85
C PRO A 471 -0.62 1.09 -12.42
N GLY A 472 -1.52 0.74 -11.52
CA GLY A 472 -1.22 0.20 -10.20
C GLY A 472 -1.98 -1.11 -9.96
N ILE A 473 -1.39 -1.98 -9.14
CA ILE A 473 -2.02 -3.20 -8.67
C ILE A 473 -1.93 -3.26 -7.16
N VAL A 474 -3.06 -3.39 -6.48
CA VAL A 474 -3.14 -3.55 -5.04
C VAL A 474 -3.33 -5.03 -4.71
N ARG A 475 -2.33 -5.59 -4.04
CA ARG A 475 -2.28 -7.00 -3.69
C ARG A 475 -2.97 -7.26 -2.35
N LYS A 476 -3.92 -8.20 -2.40
CA LYS A 476 -4.51 -8.86 -1.23
C LYS A 476 -3.53 -9.81 -0.55
#